data_AF-A0A5R9KP46-F1
#
_entry.id   AF-A0A5R9KP46-F1
#
_cell.length_a   1.000
_cell.length_b   1.000
_cell.length_c   1.000
_cell.angle_alpha   90.00
_cell.angle_beta   90.00
_cell.angle_gamma   90.00
#
_symmetry.space_group_name_H-M   'P 1'
#
loop_
_entity.id
_entity.type
_entity.pdbx_description
1 polymer ?
#
loop_
_entity_poly.entity_id
_entity_poly.type
_entity_poly.pdbx_seq_one_letter_code
_entity_poly.pdbx_strand_id
1 'polypeptide(L)'
;MNKIYVFLFLLVNVGVSGQPVTALTGKIICIDPGHGGTAATDHYRVGPSGEREEWINLRVGLMLQKMLEARGAKVIMTRTEDNEVSLLDRSKLAIENKADLFISIHHNATADSSVNFPIIYFHGNESENIASVAFGLSLGGHLRENLHHKQAELSVVSDFTIFPEAGASVLRNTYGIPAVLAEASFFTNAKEEQKLKTEAHNRKEAVAYAETIEHFFQKPIAKILPKNSKVPAIPAFKVFQEAERMTPIAKRWRQDFEEANTVFAKKDTASLRQAYDLYTRSARSFPDSYVAAKCHQRRAVILDKLGKTEEANQESQRASEFYVTLSEK
;
A
#
# COMPACT_ATOMS: atom_id res chain seq x y z
N MET A 1 49.86 -70.34 7.39
CA MET A 1 49.79 -68.87 7.24
C MET A 1 48.38 -68.52 6.78
N ASN A 2 47.48 -68.15 7.70
CA ASN A 2 46.11 -67.74 7.37
C ASN A 2 46.08 -66.24 7.08
N LYS A 3 45.71 -65.86 5.85
CA LYS A 3 45.48 -64.45 5.47
C LYS A 3 44.03 -64.10 5.79
N ILE A 4 43.85 -63.20 6.76
CA ILE A 4 42.57 -62.56 7.08
C ILE A 4 42.36 -61.43 6.07
N TYR A 5 41.26 -61.49 5.32
CA TYR A 5 40.81 -60.39 4.46
C TYR A 5 39.85 -59.51 5.25
N VAL A 6 40.27 -58.27 5.54
CA VAL A 6 39.40 -57.24 6.14
C VAL A 6 38.68 -56.53 5.00
N PHE A 7 37.37 -56.74 4.88
CA PHE A 7 36.51 -55.95 3.99
C PHE A 7 36.17 -54.63 4.68
N LEU A 8 36.72 -53.53 4.16
CA LEU A 8 36.40 -52.17 4.59
C LEU A 8 35.08 -51.75 3.92
N PHE A 9 33.99 -51.72 4.69
CA PHE A 9 32.73 -51.12 4.24
C PHE A 9 32.86 -49.60 4.25
N LEU A 10 32.94 -48.98 3.07
CA LEU A 10 32.80 -47.53 2.91
C LEU A 10 31.31 -47.17 3.02
N LEU A 11 30.90 -46.57 4.13
CA LEU A 11 29.60 -45.91 4.26
C LEU A 11 29.63 -44.62 3.43
N VAL A 12 29.03 -44.67 2.24
CA VAL A 12 28.76 -43.47 1.44
C VAL A 12 27.57 -42.76 2.09
N ASN A 13 27.86 -41.70 2.85
CA ASN A 13 26.85 -40.79 3.35
C ASN A 13 26.33 -39.96 2.16
N VAL A 14 25.23 -40.40 1.56
CA VAL A 14 24.50 -39.58 0.58
C VAL A 14 23.80 -38.48 1.38
N GLY A 15 24.49 -37.35 1.54
CA GLY A 15 23.88 -36.15 2.08
C GLY A 15 22.75 -35.72 1.16
N VAL A 16 21.51 -35.98 1.58
CA VAL A 16 20.34 -35.32 0.99
C VAL A 16 20.51 -33.85 1.32
N SER A 17 20.96 -33.05 0.36
CA SER A 17 21.02 -31.60 0.48
C SER A 17 19.58 -31.09 0.57
N GLY A 18 19.05 -30.99 1.80
CA GLY A 18 17.81 -30.27 2.04
C GLY A 18 17.96 -28.85 1.52
N GLN A 19 16.97 -28.38 0.76
CA GLN A 19 16.90 -26.97 0.38
C GLN A 19 17.09 -26.10 1.63
N PRO A 20 17.88 -25.02 1.57
CA PRO A 20 18.09 -24.16 2.72
C PRO A 20 16.74 -23.66 3.25
N VAL A 21 16.46 -23.90 4.53
CA VAL A 21 15.25 -23.39 5.19
C VAL A 21 15.34 -21.87 5.24
N THR A 22 14.55 -21.22 4.42
CA THR A 22 14.39 -19.76 4.40
C THR A 22 13.34 -19.30 5.42
N ALA A 23 13.29 -18.01 5.72
CA ALA A 23 12.22 -17.41 6.53
C ALA A 23 10.80 -17.61 5.94
N LEU A 24 10.72 -17.94 4.65
CA LEU A 24 9.47 -18.13 3.93
C LEU A 24 9.03 -19.58 3.82
N THR A 25 9.85 -20.53 4.28
CA THR A 25 9.52 -21.96 4.24
C THR A 25 8.23 -22.22 5.02
N GLY A 26 7.21 -22.75 4.32
CA GLY A 26 5.90 -23.05 4.89
C GLY A 26 4.96 -21.84 5.03
N LYS A 27 5.36 -20.65 4.56
CA LYS A 27 4.48 -19.47 4.52
C LYS A 27 3.60 -19.48 3.29
N ILE A 28 2.34 -19.07 3.45
CA ILE A 28 1.36 -18.95 2.36
C ILE A 28 1.15 -17.47 2.07
N ILE A 29 1.55 -17.01 0.89
CA ILE A 29 1.43 -15.62 0.48
C ILE A 29 0.38 -15.51 -0.62
N CYS A 30 -0.68 -14.73 -0.39
CA CYS A 30 -1.66 -14.44 -1.41
C CYS A 30 -1.30 -13.14 -2.11
N ILE A 31 -1.06 -13.21 -3.42
CA ILE A 31 -0.74 -12.07 -4.27
C ILE A 31 -1.95 -11.81 -5.17
N ASP A 32 -2.39 -10.56 -5.14
CA ASP A 32 -3.50 -10.05 -5.91
C ASP A 32 -3.04 -9.01 -6.93
N PRO A 33 -2.76 -9.41 -8.18
CA PRO A 33 -2.59 -8.44 -9.25
C PRO A 33 -3.92 -7.74 -9.50
N GLY A 34 -4.02 -6.46 -9.16
CA GLY A 34 -5.25 -5.66 -9.27
C GLY A 34 -5.87 -5.72 -10.66
N HIS A 35 -7.20 -5.60 -10.73
CA HIS A 35 -8.00 -5.57 -11.98
C HIS A 35 -7.86 -6.84 -12.84
N GLY A 36 -8.03 -6.73 -14.16
CA GLY A 36 -7.86 -7.81 -15.13
C GLY A 36 -9.08 -7.98 -16.04
N GLY A 37 -8.86 -8.26 -17.32
CA GLY A 37 -9.92 -8.54 -18.29
C GLY A 37 -10.81 -7.34 -18.62
N THR A 38 -10.40 -6.13 -18.24
CA THR A 38 -11.19 -4.90 -18.30
C THR A 38 -10.93 -4.05 -19.54
N ALA A 39 -10.02 -4.48 -20.44
CA ALA A 39 -9.63 -3.71 -21.61
C ALA A 39 -10.78 -3.27 -22.53
N ALA A 40 -11.85 -4.07 -22.62
CA ALA A 40 -13.01 -3.77 -23.45
C ALA A 40 -14.03 -2.84 -22.78
N THR A 41 -14.00 -2.69 -21.44
CA THR A 41 -15.04 -2.01 -20.65
C THR A 41 -14.53 -0.82 -19.85
N ASP A 42 -13.22 -0.73 -19.63
CA ASP A 42 -12.58 0.32 -18.85
C ASP A 42 -11.54 1.09 -19.68
N HIS A 43 -11.76 2.39 -19.81
CA HIS A 43 -10.85 3.31 -20.50
C HIS A 43 -10.13 4.28 -19.54
N TYR A 44 -10.37 4.18 -18.24
CA TYR A 44 -9.81 5.09 -17.24
C TYR A 44 -8.45 4.63 -16.73
N ARG A 45 -8.17 3.32 -16.72
CA ARG A 45 -6.91 2.72 -16.25
C ARG A 45 -5.85 2.58 -17.33
N VAL A 46 -5.74 3.60 -18.18
CA VAL A 46 -4.85 3.63 -19.35
C VAL A 46 -3.90 4.83 -19.26
N GLY A 47 -2.61 4.55 -19.33
CA GLY A 47 -1.55 5.54 -19.36
C GLY A 47 -1.48 6.31 -20.69
N PRO A 48 -0.72 7.43 -20.72
CA PRO A 48 -0.63 8.32 -21.89
C PRO A 48 -0.24 7.67 -23.21
N SER A 49 0.47 6.55 -23.19
CA SER A 49 0.92 5.79 -24.36
C SER A 49 0.30 4.39 -24.43
N GLY A 50 -0.84 4.18 -23.77
CA GLY A 50 -1.68 2.99 -23.90
C GLY A 50 -1.33 1.85 -22.94
N GLU A 51 -0.41 2.04 -21.99
CA GLU A 51 -0.15 1.01 -20.98
C GLU A 51 -1.34 0.88 -20.03
N ARG A 52 -1.76 -0.34 -19.71
CA ARG A 52 -2.90 -0.56 -18.80
C ARG A 52 -2.42 -1.02 -17.43
N GLU A 53 -3.07 -0.51 -16.39
CA GLU A 53 -2.74 -0.84 -15.00
C GLU A 53 -2.77 -2.36 -14.75
N GLU A 54 -3.83 -3.02 -15.24
CA GLU A 54 -4.02 -4.48 -15.12
C GLU A 54 -2.87 -5.31 -15.70
N TRP A 55 -2.20 -4.82 -16.74
CA TRP A 55 -1.05 -5.49 -17.36
C TRP A 55 0.21 -5.31 -16.54
N ILE A 56 0.44 -4.10 -16.03
CA ILE A 56 1.59 -3.80 -15.16
C ILE A 56 1.49 -4.64 -13.88
N ASN A 57 0.32 -4.61 -13.23
CA ASN A 57 0.04 -5.37 -12.00
C ASN A 57 0.31 -6.87 -12.20
N LEU A 58 -0.14 -7.43 -13.33
CA LEU A 58 0.07 -8.85 -13.65
C LEU A 58 1.56 -9.18 -13.86
N ARG A 59 2.29 -8.36 -14.62
CA ARG A 59 3.72 -8.58 -14.87
C ARG A 59 4.51 -8.61 -13.56
N VAL A 60 4.27 -7.65 -12.67
CA VAL A 60 4.94 -7.59 -11.36
C VAL A 60 4.54 -8.78 -10.50
N GLY A 61 3.24 -9.10 -10.42
CA GLY A 61 2.74 -10.23 -9.63
C GLY A 61 3.34 -11.58 -10.04
N LEU A 62 3.45 -11.84 -11.35
CA LEU A 62 4.06 -13.08 -11.86
C LEU A 62 5.57 -13.15 -11.58
N MET A 63 6.27 -12.01 -11.60
CA MET A 63 7.69 -11.97 -11.21
C MET A 63 7.86 -12.23 -9.71
N LEU A 64 7.01 -11.58 -8.89
CA LEU A 64 7.02 -11.75 -7.44
C LEU A 64 6.71 -13.20 -7.05
N GLN A 65 5.71 -13.83 -7.68
CA GLN A 65 5.38 -15.25 -7.48
C GLN A 65 6.64 -16.13 -7.61
N LYS A 66 7.33 -16.03 -8.75
CA LYS A 66 8.54 -16.84 -9.02
C LYS A 66 9.63 -16.59 -7.98
N MET A 67 9.82 -15.34 -7.54
CA MET A 67 10.81 -15.00 -6.52
C MET A 67 10.48 -15.60 -5.16
N LEU A 68 9.21 -15.57 -4.74
CA LEU A 68 8.78 -16.10 -3.45
C LEU A 68 8.76 -17.62 -3.42
N GLU A 69 8.31 -18.27 -4.50
CA GLU A 69 8.35 -19.74 -4.64
C GLU A 69 9.80 -20.25 -4.62
N ALA A 70 10.73 -19.58 -5.30
CA ALA A 70 12.16 -19.90 -5.24
C ALA A 70 12.76 -19.70 -3.83
N ARG A 71 12.14 -18.86 -3.00
CA ARG A 71 12.47 -18.67 -1.59
C ARG A 71 11.66 -19.57 -0.66
N GLY A 72 10.90 -20.54 -1.15
CA GLY A 72 10.23 -21.56 -0.33
C GLY A 72 8.83 -21.20 0.20
N ALA A 73 8.26 -20.05 -0.17
CA ALA A 73 6.86 -19.75 0.10
C ALA A 73 5.94 -20.54 -0.83
N LYS A 74 4.73 -20.87 -0.34
CA LYS A 74 3.60 -21.22 -1.18
C LYS A 74 2.90 -19.94 -1.62
N VAL A 75 2.79 -19.71 -2.92
CA VAL A 75 2.11 -18.52 -3.45
C VAL A 75 0.72 -18.89 -3.95
N ILE A 76 -0.28 -18.09 -3.57
CA ILE A 76 -1.63 -18.12 -4.13
C ILE A 76 -1.79 -16.86 -4.97
N MET A 77 -2.06 -17.00 -6.25
CA MET A 77 -2.35 -15.88 -7.13
C MET A 77 -3.86 -15.72 -7.26
N THR A 78 -4.39 -14.49 -7.17
CA THR A 78 -5.81 -14.26 -7.48
C THR A 78 -6.10 -14.42 -8.97
N ARG A 79 -5.12 -14.11 -9.82
CA ARG A 79 -5.11 -14.38 -11.26
C ARG A 79 -3.67 -14.55 -11.76
N THR A 80 -3.51 -15.34 -12.81
CA THR A 80 -2.24 -15.54 -13.53
C THR A 80 -2.32 -15.08 -14.99
N GLU A 81 -3.50 -14.63 -15.42
CA GLU A 81 -3.80 -14.15 -16.76
C GLU A 81 -4.55 -12.80 -16.67
N ASP A 82 -4.80 -12.18 -17.81
CA ASP A 82 -5.56 -10.93 -17.90
C ASP A 82 -7.08 -11.20 -17.92
N ASN A 83 -7.57 -11.74 -16.80
CA ASN A 83 -8.98 -12.06 -16.60
C ASN A 83 -9.55 -11.34 -15.38
N GLU A 84 -10.84 -11.05 -15.42
CA GLU A 84 -11.54 -10.44 -14.30
C GLU A 84 -11.68 -11.45 -13.16
N VAL A 85 -11.45 -10.97 -11.93
CA VAL A 85 -11.73 -11.68 -10.67
C VAL A 85 -12.44 -10.71 -9.75
N SER A 86 -13.60 -11.11 -9.22
CA SER A 86 -14.40 -10.24 -8.37
C SER A 86 -13.64 -9.87 -7.09
N LEU A 87 -13.91 -8.68 -6.54
CA LEU A 87 -13.24 -8.23 -5.31
C LEU A 87 -13.45 -9.19 -4.13
N LEU A 88 -14.61 -9.87 -4.08
CA LEU A 88 -14.90 -10.84 -3.03
C LEU A 88 -14.11 -12.13 -3.22
N ASP A 89 -13.99 -12.63 -4.45
CA ASP A 89 -13.26 -13.86 -4.75
C ASP A 89 -11.75 -13.71 -4.47
N ARG A 90 -11.18 -12.52 -4.73
CA ARG A 90 -9.80 -12.20 -4.37
C ARG A 90 -9.51 -12.42 -2.89
N SER A 91 -10.35 -11.85 -2.01
CA SER A 91 -10.20 -12.02 -0.56
C SER A 91 -10.51 -13.44 -0.11
N LYS A 92 -11.50 -14.09 -0.73
CA LYS A 92 -11.89 -15.48 -0.44
C LYS A 92 -10.73 -16.44 -0.66
N LEU A 93 -9.97 -16.28 -1.76
CA LEU A 93 -8.78 -17.08 -2.03
C LEU A 93 -7.75 -16.97 -0.90
N ALA A 94 -7.53 -15.78 -0.34
CA ALA A 94 -6.61 -15.58 0.79
C ALA A 94 -7.10 -16.30 2.06
N ILE A 95 -8.39 -16.14 2.39
CA ILE A 95 -9.00 -16.70 3.60
C ILE A 95 -9.04 -18.23 3.54
N GLU A 96 -9.55 -18.81 2.44
CA GLU A 96 -9.72 -20.26 2.30
C GLU A 96 -8.39 -21.00 2.27
N ASN A 97 -7.35 -20.36 1.71
CA ASN A 97 -5.99 -20.93 1.70
C ASN A 97 -5.19 -20.61 2.97
N LYS A 98 -5.78 -19.93 3.97
CA LYS A 98 -5.12 -19.54 5.22
C LYS A 98 -3.81 -18.78 4.98
N ALA A 99 -3.86 -17.79 4.10
CA ALA A 99 -2.70 -16.96 3.81
C ALA A 99 -2.15 -16.30 5.09
N ASP A 100 -0.83 -16.29 5.23
CA ASP A 100 -0.10 -15.59 6.28
C ASP A 100 0.05 -14.09 5.96
N LEU A 101 -0.08 -13.72 4.68
CA LEU A 101 0.03 -12.37 4.16
C LEU A 101 -0.78 -12.22 2.87
N PHE A 102 -1.48 -11.09 2.72
CA PHE A 102 -2.17 -10.70 1.49
C PHE A 102 -1.55 -9.41 0.93
N ILE A 103 -1.27 -9.38 -0.38
CA ILE A 103 -0.71 -8.21 -1.05
C ILE A 103 -1.51 -7.95 -2.32
N SER A 104 -2.11 -6.78 -2.42
CA SER A 104 -2.74 -6.31 -3.65
C SER A 104 -1.81 -5.31 -4.35
N ILE A 105 -1.42 -5.62 -5.58
CA ILE A 105 -0.44 -4.85 -6.37
C ILE A 105 -1.20 -3.96 -7.35
N HIS A 106 -0.93 -2.66 -7.29
CA HIS A 106 -1.58 -1.63 -8.08
C HIS A 106 -0.60 -0.56 -8.56
N HIS A 107 -1.04 0.22 -9.55
CA HIS A 107 -0.35 1.40 -10.05
C HIS A 107 -1.36 2.53 -10.19
N ASN A 108 -1.09 3.67 -9.59
CA ASN A 108 -2.12 4.67 -9.32
C ASN A 108 -2.33 5.60 -10.52
N ALA A 109 -3.39 6.39 -10.43
CA ALA A 109 -3.69 7.50 -11.31
C ALA A 109 -3.97 8.76 -10.53
N THR A 110 -3.55 9.89 -11.10
CA THR A 110 -3.99 11.20 -10.63
C THR A 110 -4.01 12.21 -11.77
N ALA A 111 -4.83 13.24 -11.60
CA ALA A 111 -5.01 14.32 -12.57
C ALA A 111 -3.75 15.19 -12.73
N ASP A 112 -2.92 15.22 -11.70
CA ASP A 112 -1.61 15.84 -11.72
C ASP A 112 -0.58 14.84 -12.25
N SER A 113 -0.41 14.80 -13.58
CA SER A 113 0.52 13.90 -14.27
C SER A 113 2.00 14.06 -13.87
N SER A 114 2.34 15.07 -13.06
CA SER A 114 3.70 15.21 -12.52
C SER A 114 3.96 14.32 -11.30
N VAL A 115 2.91 13.85 -10.63
CA VAL A 115 2.98 13.02 -9.43
C VAL A 115 3.53 11.64 -9.77
N ASN A 116 4.48 11.18 -8.95
CA ASN A 116 4.90 9.78 -8.90
C ASN A 116 5.60 9.50 -7.56
N PHE A 117 4.96 8.68 -6.71
CA PHE A 117 5.50 8.21 -5.44
C PHE A 117 4.72 6.97 -4.96
N PRO A 118 5.27 6.15 -4.05
CA PRO A 118 4.54 5.00 -3.51
C PRO A 118 3.42 5.42 -2.55
N ILE A 119 2.26 4.76 -2.63
CA ILE A 119 1.16 4.86 -1.67
C ILE A 119 0.79 3.45 -1.19
N ILE A 120 0.88 3.20 0.11
CA ILE A 120 0.57 1.90 0.68
C ILE A 120 -0.64 2.03 1.61
N TYR A 121 -1.67 1.26 1.31
CA TYR A 121 -2.89 1.22 2.10
C TYR A 121 -2.91 0.04 3.06
N PHE A 122 -3.35 0.28 4.29
CA PHE A 122 -3.78 -0.75 5.23
C PHE A 122 -5.26 -0.56 5.57
N HIS A 123 -5.95 -1.62 6.02
CA HIS A 123 -7.34 -1.48 6.46
C HIS A 123 -7.44 -0.98 7.90
N GLY A 124 -8.32 0.01 8.12
CA GLY A 124 -8.75 0.41 9.46
C GLY A 124 -7.82 1.41 10.14
N ASN A 125 -7.62 1.24 11.44
CA ASN A 125 -6.81 2.12 12.29
C ASN A 125 -5.40 1.56 12.49
N GLU A 126 -4.38 2.42 12.51
CA GLU A 126 -2.99 2.01 12.75
C GLU A 126 -2.87 1.20 14.04
N SER A 127 -3.44 1.69 15.13
CA SER A 127 -3.33 1.09 16.46
C SER A 127 -3.97 -0.30 16.58
N GLU A 128 -4.81 -0.67 15.62
CA GLU A 128 -5.50 -1.98 15.57
C GLU A 128 -4.87 -2.93 14.55
N ASN A 129 -4.21 -2.39 13.52
CA ASN A 129 -3.63 -3.15 12.41
C ASN A 129 -2.10 -2.95 12.28
N ILE A 130 -1.40 -3.00 13.41
CA ILE A 130 0.05 -2.75 13.52
C ILE A 130 0.86 -3.63 12.56
N ALA A 131 0.47 -4.89 12.34
CA ALA A 131 1.18 -5.79 11.44
C ALA A 131 1.17 -5.32 9.99
N SER A 132 0.01 -4.89 9.48
CA SER A 132 -0.11 -4.38 8.11
C SER A 132 0.59 -3.03 7.97
N VAL A 133 0.53 -2.19 9.00
CA VAL A 133 1.26 -0.90 9.02
C VAL A 133 2.78 -1.11 8.99
N ALA A 134 3.30 -2.01 9.82
CA ALA A 134 4.74 -2.32 9.84
C ALA A 134 5.20 -2.90 8.49
N PHE A 135 4.41 -3.78 7.88
CA PHE A 135 4.66 -4.26 6.53
C PHE A 135 4.65 -3.12 5.51
N GLY A 136 3.64 -2.26 5.57
CA GLY A 136 3.48 -1.13 4.63
C GLY A 136 4.59 -0.09 4.72
N LEU A 137 5.09 0.23 5.92
CA LEU A 137 6.25 1.11 6.10
C LEU A 137 7.52 0.52 5.47
N SER A 138 7.77 -0.77 5.70
CA SER A 138 8.91 -1.48 5.11
C SER A 138 8.80 -1.55 3.59
N LEU A 139 7.61 -1.90 3.07
CA LEU A 139 7.34 -1.95 1.63
C LEU A 139 7.52 -0.59 0.97
N GLY A 140 6.92 0.46 1.55
CA GLY A 140 7.03 1.82 1.03
C GLY A 140 8.48 2.31 0.99
N GLY A 141 9.28 1.95 2.00
CA GLY A 141 10.73 2.19 2.02
C GLY A 141 11.46 1.51 0.86
N HIS A 142 11.29 0.20 0.69
CA HIS A 142 11.94 -0.53 -0.40
C HIS A 142 11.48 -0.09 -1.78
N LEU A 143 10.18 0.21 -1.98
CA LEU A 143 9.68 0.73 -3.25
C LEU A 143 10.30 2.09 -3.58
N ARG A 144 10.38 2.99 -2.60
CA ARG A 144 11.06 4.28 -2.75
C ARG A 144 12.53 4.11 -3.15
N GLU A 145 13.23 3.18 -2.51
CA GLU A 145 14.65 2.94 -2.78
C GLU A 145 14.90 2.30 -4.15
N ASN A 146 14.02 1.40 -4.60
CA ASN A 146 14.20 0.64 -5.83
C ASN A 146 13.67 1.34 -7.09
N LEU A 147 12.59 2.11 -6.97
CA LEU A 147 11.88 2.69 -8.13
C LEU A 147 12.02 4.21 -8.22
N HIS A 148 12.19 4.87 -7.07
CA HIS A 148 12.18 6.32 -6.95
C HIS A 148 13.56 6.85 -6.52
N HIS A 149 13.64 8.13 -6.22
CA HIS A 149 14.83 8.74 -5.64
C HIS A 149 14.75 8.66 -4.10
N LYS A 150 15.90 8.66 -3.41
CA LYS A 150 15.98 8.48 -1.94
C LYS A 150 15.13 9.46 -1.12
N GLN A 151 14.87 10.64 -1.66
CA GLN A 151 14.09 11.71 -1.03
C GLN A 151 12.65 11.80 -1.57
N ALA A 152 12.23 10.82 -2.38
CA ALA A 152 10.87 10.80 -2.87
C ALA A 152 9.91 10.69 -1.69
N GLU A 153 8.76 11.33 -1.87
CA GLU A 153 7.66 11.25 -0.93
C GLU A 153 7.15 9.81 -0.83
N LEU A 154 6.43 9.50 0.24
CA LEU A 154 5.79 8.19 0.46
C LEU A 154 4.56 8.44 1.32
N SER A 155 3.48 7.71 1.02
CA SER A 155 2.32 7.61 1.91
C SER A 155 2.15 6.18 2.40
N VAL A 156 1.98 6.03 3.71
CA VAL A 156 1.41 4.80 4.30
C VAL A 156 0.16 5.22 5.06
N VAL A 157 -1.00 4.81 4.55
CA VAL A 157 -2.28 5.40 4.96
C VAL A 157 -3.37 4.35 5.12
N SER A 158 -4.39 4.68 5.89
CA SER A 158 -5.61 3.86 5.97
C SER A 158 -6.37 3.93 4.65
N ASP A 159 -6.98 2.82 4.24
CA ASP A 159 -7.90 2.78 3.10
C ASP A 159 -9.18 3.62 3.30
N PHE A 160 -9.48 4.02 4.55
CA PHE A 160 -10.51 5.01 4.84
C PHE A 160 -10.16 6.43 4.34
N THR A 161 -8.93 6.70 3.94
CA THR A 161 -8.58 7.98 3.30
C THR A 161 -9.26 8.13 1.94
N ILE A 162 -9.38 7.04 1.16
CA ILE A 162 -9.99 7.06 -0.17
C ILE A 162 -11.41 6.47 -0.20
N PHE A 163 -11.71 5.52 0.68
CA PHE A 163 -13.01 4.86 0.83
C PHE A 163 -13.57 5.08 2.24
N PRO A 164 -13.97 6.31 2.60
CA PRO A 164 -14.18 6.72 3.99
C PRO A 164 -15.31 6.02 4.73
N GLU A 165 -16.22 5.35 4.01
CA GLU A 165 -17.36 4.64 4.61
C GLU A 165 -17.02 3.19 4.98
N ALA A 166 -16.15 2.52 4.22
CA ALA A 166 -16.00 1.07 4.32
C ALA A 166 -14.58 0.54 4.10
N GLY A 167 -13.66 1.36 3.59
CA GLY A 167 -12.33 0.90 3.16
C GLY A 167 -12.36 0.13 1.84
N ALA A 168 -11.18 -0.27 1.36
CA ALA A 168 -11.02 -1.06 0.16
C ALA A 168 -11.56 -2.48 0.40
N SER A 169 -12.36 -3.00 -0.53
CA SER A 169 -13.01 -4.30 -0.36
C SER A 169 -12.04 -5.43 -0.08
N VAL A 170 -10.93 -5.48 -0.84
CA VAL A 170 -9.92 -6.54 -0.70
C VAL A 170 -9.30 -6.54 0.69
N LEU A 171 -8.96 -5.38 1.25
CA LEU A 171 -8.36 -5.26 2.59
C LEU A 171 -9.40 -5.42 3.71
N ARG A 172 -10.60 -4.88 3.53
CA ARG A 172 -11.71 -5.03 4.49
C ARG A 172 -12.03 -6.50 4.74
N ASN A 173 -12.08 -7.29 3.67
CA ASN A 173 -12.49 -8.69 3.70
C ASN A 173 -11.36 -9.63 4.12
N THR A 174 -10.08 -9.23 4.00
CA THR A 174 -8.94 -9.99 4.52
C THR A 174 -8.54 -9.58 5.95
N TYR A 175 -9.34 -8.75 6.63
CA TYR A 175 -9.00 -8.27 7.96
C TYR A 175 -8.80 -9.40 8.98
N GLY A 176 -7.68 -9.36 9.69
CA GLY A 176 -7.19 -10.46 10.53
C GLY A 176 -5.99 -11.20 9.93
N ILE A 177 -5.76 -11.05 8.63
CA ILE A 177 -4.51 -11.40 7.94
C ILE A 177 -3.74 -10.08 7.71
N PRO A 178 -2.41 -10.02 7.97
CA PRO A 178 -1.60 -8.89 7.52
C PRO A 178 -1.83 -8.63 6.02
N ALA A 179 -2.23 -7.41 5.66
CA ALA A 179 -2.68 -7.11 4.32
C ALA A 179 -2.39 -5.66 3.93
N VAL A 180 -1.85 -5.46 2.72
CA VAL A 180 -1.72 -4.13 2.12
C VAL A 180 -2.20 -4.11 0.68
N LEU A 181 -2.66 -2.94 0.24
CA LEU A 181 -2.80 -2.59 -1.17
C LEU A 181 -1.72 -1.57 -1.46
N ALA A 182 -0.88 -1.85 -2.45
CA ALA A 182 0.30 -1.06 -2.73
C ALA A 182 0.24 -0.49 -4.13
N GLU A 183 0.21 0.83 -4.18
CA GLU A 183 0.34 1.65 -5.38
C GLU A 183 1.82 2.02 -5.54
N ALA A 184 2.57 1.28 -6.35
CA ALA A 184 4.02 1.42 -6.39
C ALA A 184 4.48 2.72 -7.09
N SER A 185 3.74 3.11 -8.13
CA SER A 185 4.01 4.22 -9.04
C SER A 185 2.71 4.69 -9.70
N PHE A 186 2.75 5.78 -10.47
CA PHE A 186 1.59 6.35 -11.16
C PHE A 186 1.68 6.16 -12.69
N PHE A 187 0.77 5.41 -13.29
CA PHE A 187 0.75 5.21 -14.76
C PHE A 187 0.36 6.48 -15.53
N THR A 188 -0.25 7.46 -14.86
CA THR A 188 -0.57 8.78 -15.43
C THR A 188 0.67 9.66 -15.63
N ASN A 189 1.80 9.31 -15.00
CA ASN A 189 3.07 10.00 -15.23
C ASN A 189 3.76 9.45 -16.48
N ALA A 190 3.83 10.26 -17.55
CA ALA A 190 4.31 9.81 -18.86
C ALA A 190 5.75 9.24 -18.84
N LYS A 191 6.64 9.79 -17.99
CA LYS A 191 8.02 9.27 -17.87
C LYS A 191 8.05 7.94 -17.13
N GLU A 192 7.19 7.77 -16.14
CA GLU A 192 7.10 6.53 -15.38
C GLU A 192 6.43 5.43 -16.18
N GLU A 193 5.36 5.74 -16.93
CA GLU A 193 4.69 4.80 -17.83
C GLU A 193 5.68 4.11 -18.79
N GLN A 194 6.64 4.85 -19.34
CA GLN A 194 7.69 4.26 -20.20
C GLN A 194 8.56 3.24 -19.45
N LYS A 195 8.81 3.45 -18.15
CA LYS A 195 9.55 2.48 -17.34
C LYS A 195 8.69 1.28 -16.97
N LEU A 196 7.41 1.49 -16.64
CA LEU A 196 6.45 0.42 -16.29
C LEU A 196 6.25 -0.60 -17.42
N LYS A 197 6.58 -0.24 -18.67
CA LYS A 197 6.65 -1.12 -19.85
C LYS A 197 7.85 -2.07 -19.88
N THR A 198 8.88 -1.80 -19.07
CA THR A 198 10.15 -2.53 -19.14
C THR A 198 10.24 -3.62 -18.09
N GLU A 199 10.72 -4.79 -18.50
CA GLU A 199 10.96 -5.92 -17.58
C GLU A 199 11.91 -5.53 -16.45
N ALA A 200 12.96 -4.75 -16.75
CA ALA A 200 13.95 -4.34 -15.77
C ALA A 200 13.35 -3.50 -14.63
N HIS A 201 12.39 -2.63 -14.93
CA HIS A 201 11.72 -1.83 -13.91
C HIS A 201 10.71 -2.67 -13.11
N ASN A 202 9.88 -3.49 -13.77
CA ASN A 202 8.95 -4.39 -13.07
C ASN A 202 9.70 -5.39 -12.16
N ARG A 203 10.91 -5.83 -12.56
CA ARG A 203 11.78 -6.68 -11.73
C ARG A 203 12.25 -5.96 -10.46
N LYS A 204 12.61 -4.67 -10.54
CA LYS A 204 13.01 -3.89 -9.34
C LYS A 204 11.87 -3.79 -8.34
N GLU A 205 10.66 -3.60 -8.83
CA GLU A 205 9.45 -3.58 -7.98
C GLU A 205 9.22 -4.94 -7.33
N ALA A 206 9.25 -6.03 -8.10
CA ALA A 206 9.11 -7.38 -7.57
C ALA A 206 10.20 -7.72 -6.53
N VAL A 207 11.43 -7.24 -6.72
CA VAL A 207 12.51 -7.37 -5.72
C VAL A 207 12.16 -6.63 -4.42
N ALA A 208 11.67 -5.39 -4.50
CA ALA A 208 11.25 -4.62 -3.32
C ALA A 208 10.18 -5.38 -2.51
N TYR A 209 9.17 -5.94 -3.17
CA TYR A 209 8.18 -6.80 -2.50
C TYR A 209 8.82 -8.04 -1.88
N ALA A 210 9.64 -8.78 -2.63
CA ALA A 210 10.22 -10.03 -2.16
C ALA A 210 11.12 -9.82 -0.93
N GLU A 211 11.96 -8.77 -0.93
CA GLU A 211 12.80 -8.38 0.20
C GLU A 211 11.96 -7.95 1.42
N THR A 212 10.89 -7.17 1.22
CA THR A 212 9.97 -6.82 2.32
C THR A 212 9.35 -8.06 2.94
N ILE A 213 8.84 -8.99 2.13
CA ILE A 213 8.14 -10.19 2.59
C ILE A 213 9.10 -11.08 3.38
N GLU A 214 10.30 -11.30 2.87
CA GLU A 214 11.33 -12.07 3.57
C GLU A 214 11.71 -11.44 4.91
N HIS A 215 11.97 -10.12 4.95
CA HIS A 215 12.26 -9.41 6.20
C HIS A 215 11.08 -9.42 7.18
N PHE A 216 9.84 -9.37 6.69
CA PHE A 216 8.65 -9.39 7.53
C PHE A 216 8.52 -10.69 8.31
N PHE A 217 8.77 -11.84 7.67
CA PHE A 217 8.67 -13.15 8.30
C PHE A 217 9.90 -13.55 9.14
N GLN A 218 10.98 -12.77 9.11
CA GLN A 218 12.12 -12.94 10.03
C GLN A 218 11.83 -12.46 11.45
N LYS A 219 10.76 -11.67 11.65
CA LYS A 219 10.39 -11.09 12.95
C LYS A 219 9.04 -11.63 13.42
N PRO A 220 8.77 -11.63 14.74
CA PRO A 220 7.44 -11.91 15.25
C PRO A 220 6.42 -10.92 14.67
N ILE A 221 5.29 -11.44 14.19
CA ILE A 221 4.21 -10.63 13.60
C ILE A 221 3.23 -10.25 14.72
N ALA A 222 2.96 -8.95 14.86
CA ALA A 222 1.99 -8.45 15.82
C ALA A 222 0.57 -8.95 15.51
N LYS A 223 -0.23 -9.21 16.55
CA LYS A 223 -1.63 -9.59 16.37
C LYS A 223 -2.46 -8.39 15.90
N ILE A 224 -3.29 -8.61 14.88
CA ILE A 224 -4.32 -7.65 14.47
C ILE A 224 -5.48 -7.69 15.48
N LEU A 225 -5.85 -6.51 16.00
CA LEU A 225 -6.90 -6.38 17.01
C LEU A 225 -8.29 -6.30 16.35
N PRO A 226 -9.37 -6.64 17.07
CA PRO A 226 -10.72 -6.43 16.56
C PRO A 226 -10.95 -4.96 16.17
N LYS A 227 -11.73 -4.74 15.12
CA LYS A 227 -12.07 -3.38 14.64
C LYS A 227 -12.74 -2.57 15.76
N ASN A 228 -12.36 -1.32 15.89
CA ASN A 228 -12.89 -0.37 16.89
C ASN A 228 -12.67 -0.80 18.36
N SER A 229 -11.66 -1.63 18.62
CA SER A 229 -11.29 -2.07 19.98
C SER A 229 -10.38 -1.09 20.72
N LYS A 230 -9.70 -0.20 19.99
CA LYS A 230 -8.81 0.85 20.53
C LYS A 230 -9.30 2.24 20.18
N VAL A 231 -9.89 2.39 19.00
CA VAL A 231 -10.29 3.68 18.43
C VAL A 231 -11.79 3.66 18.23
N PRO A 232 -12.55 4.59 18.81
CA PRO A 232 -13.95 4.79 18.44
C PRO A 232 -14.09 5.05 16.94
N ALA A 233 -15.26 4.76 16.38
CA ALA A 233 -15.52 5.05 14.97
C ALA A 233 -15.32 6.55 14.69
N ILE A 234 -14.40 6.86 13.78
CA ILE A 234 -14.13 8.23 13.34
C ILE A 234 -15.14 8.54 12.21
N PRO A 235 -15.90 9.65 12.26
CA PRO A 235 -16.82 10.02 11.19
C PRO A 235 -16.14 10.05 9.81
N ALA A 236 -16.85 9.72 8.74
CA ALA A 236 -16.30 9.74 7.39
C ALA A 236 -15.88 11.17 6.98
N PHE A 237 -14.67 11.32 6.44
CA PHE A 237 -14.24 12.57 5.81
C PHE A 237 -14.60 12.54 4.32
N LYS A 238 -15.43 13.48 3.86
CA LYS A 238 -15.92 13.50 2.48
C LYS A 238 -14.84 13.88 1.49
N VAL A 239 -14.23 12.91 0.83
CA VAL A 239 -13.22 13.13 -0.22
C VAL A 239 -13.83 13.26 -1.61
N PHE A 240 -13.08 13.83 -2.55
CA PHE A 240 -13.43 13.73 -3.97
C PHE A 240 -13.37 12.26 -4.40
N GLN A 241 -14.41 11.81 -5.11
CA GLN A 241 -14.44 10.51 -5.75
C GLN A 241 -13.57 10.52 -7.01
N GLU A 242 -13.32 9.35 -7.59
CA GLU A 242 -12.38 9.15 -8.71
C GLU A 242 -12.56 10.18 -9.85
N ALA A 243 -13.79 10.38 -10.32
CA ALA A 243 -14.08 11.38 -11.37
C ALA A 243 -13.82 12.84 -10.91
N GLU A 244 -14.11 13.16 -9.64
CA GLU A 244 -13.90 14.50 -9.08
C GLU A 244 -12.41 14.81 -8.86
N ARG A 245 -11.60 13.78 -8.58
CA ARG A 245 -10.13 13.90 -8.47
C ARG A 245 -9.47 14.27 -9.80
N MET A 246 -10.17 14.11 -10.92
CA MET A 246 -9.71 14.50 -12.26
C MET A 246 -9.95 15.97 -12.63
N THR A 247 -10.65 16.72 -11.77
CA THR A 247 -11.04 18.11 -12.05
C THR A 247 -9.89 19.12 -11.90
N PRO A 248 -9.97 20.31 -12.52
CA PRO A 248 -8.99 21.39 -12.29
C PRO A 248 -8.86 21.80 -10.83
N ILE A 249 -9.94 21.66 -10.04
CA ILE A 249 -9.93 21.94 -8.60
C ILE A 249 -9.04 20.93 -7.88
N ALA A 250 -9.16 19.64 -8.19
CA ALA A 250 -8.36 18.61 -7.55
C ALA A 250 -6.86 18.77 -7.84
N LYS A 251 -6.49 19.23 -9.04
CA LYS A 251 -5.09 19.53 -9.41
C LYS A 251 -4.45 20.61 -8.53
N ARG A 252 -5.25 21.42 -7.84
CA ARG A 252 -4.75 22.46 -6.94
C ARG A 252 -4.38 21.96 -5.55
N TRP A 253 -4.49 20.66 -5.26
CA TRP A 253 -4.23 20.08 -3.93
C TRP A 253 -2.98 20.68 -3.26
N ARG A 254 -1.86 20.76 -3.97
CA ARG A 254 -0.60 21.29 -3.43
C ARG A 254 -0.62 22.80 -3.24
N GLN A 255 -1.15 23.54 -4.21
CA GLN A 255 -1.23 25.00 -4.18
C GLN A 255 -2.18 25.46 -3.06
N ASP A 256 -3.30 24.77 -2.89
CA ASP A 256 -4.25 25.05 -1.82
C ASP A 256 -3.63 24.78 -0.44
N PHE A 257 -2.82 23.72 -0.29
CA PHE A 257 -2.06 23.47 0.93
C PHE A 257 -1.04 24.59 1.23
N GLU A 258 -0.30 25.04 0.22
CA GLU A 258 0.70 26.10 0.36
C GLU A 258 0.05 27.45 0.69
N GLU A 259 -1.02 27.81 -0.01
CA GLU A 259 -1.81 29.02 0.28
C GLU A 259 -2.42 28.96 1.68
N ALA A 260 -2.94 27.79 2.09
CA ALA A 260 -3.47 27.58 3.44
C ALA A 260 -2.40 27.88 4.50
N ASN A 261 -1.15 27.44 4.30
CA ASN A 261 -0.05 27.72 5.24
C ASN A 261 0.23 29.22 5.36
N THR A 262 0.24 29.96 4.25
CA THR A 262 0.42 31.42 4.25
C THR A 262 -0.71 32.14 4.98
N VAL A 263 -1.96 31.74 4.73
CA VAL A 263 -3.14 32.33 5.37
C VAL A 263 -3.19 31.98 6.86
N PHE A 264 -2.91 30.72 7.22
CA PHE A 264 -2.90 30.24 8.61
C PHE A 264 -1.92 31.01 9.50
N ALA A 265 -0.79 31.49 8.95
CA ALA A 265 0.22 32.25 9.67
C ALA A 265 -0.29 33.60 10.23
N LYS A 266 -1.38 34.16 9.67
CA LYS A 266 -1.96 35.45 10.10
C LYS A 266 -2.72 35.36 11.43
N LYS A 267 -3.19 34.16 11.81
CA LYS A 267 -3.83 33.82 13.10
C LYS A 267 -5.11 34.56 13.48
N ASP A 268 -5.58 35.55 12.71
CA ASP A 268 -6.89 36.15 12.92
C ASP A 268 -8.04 35.20 12.51
N THR A 269 -9.24 35.40 13.07
CA THR A 269 -10.36 34.48 12.88
C THR A 269 -10.79 34.32 11.42
N ALA A 270 -10.72 35.38 10.61
CA ALA A 270 -11.12 35.31 9.20
C ALA A 270 -10.11 34.47 8.40
N SER A 271 -8.82 34.72 8.61
CA SER A 271 -7.74 33.94 8.01
C SER A 271 -7.79 32.48 8.46
N LEU A 272 -8.07 32.18 9.73
CA LEU A 272 -8.19 30.79 10.20
C LEU A 272 -9.33 30.04 9.48
N ARG A 273 -10.47 30.68 9.26
CA ARG A 273 -11.58 30.08 8.50
C ARG A 273 -11.20 29.84 7.04
N GLN A 274 -10.58 30.81 6.39
CA GLN A 274 -10.09 30.64 5.01
C GLN A 274 -9.05 29.52 4.91
N ALA A 275 -8.09 29.45 5.83
CA ALA A 275 -7.10 28.38 5.87
C ALA A 275 -7.75 27.01 6.08
N TYR A 276 -8.79 26.92 6.93
CA TYR A 276 -9.55 25.69 7.14
C TYR A 276 -10.18 25.19 5.84
N ASP A 277 -10.79 26.08 5.05
CA ASP A 277 -11.42 25.72 3.78
C ASP A 277 -10.38 25.27 2.74
N LEU A 278 -9.22 25.93 2.69
CA LEU A 278 -8.12 25.56 1.81
C LEU A 278 -7.51 24.19 2.19
N TYR A 279 -7.22 23.95 3.47
CA TYR A 279 -6.76 22.63 3.94
C TYR A 279 -7.81 21.54 3.68
N THR A 280 -9.09 21.87 3.85
CA THR A 280 -10.19 20.95 3.55
C THR A 280 -10.17 20.60 2.07
N ARG A 281 -10.10 21.58 1.18
CA ARG A 281 -10.06 21.34 -0.28
C ARG A 281 -8.83 20.53 -0.69
N SER A 282 -7.65 20.83 -0.14
CA SER A 282 -6.43 20.05 -0.37
C SER A 282 -6.60 18.59 0.04
N ALA A 283 -7.04 18.33 1.28
CA ALA A 283 -7.24 16.97 1.79
C ALA A 283 -8.33 16.21 1.01
N ARG A 284 -9.38 16.89 0.55
CA ARG A 284 -10.41 16.25 -0.30
C ARG A 284 -9.91 15.90 -1.68
N SER A 285 -8.99 16.70 -2.21
CA SER A 285 -8.48 16.58 -3.59
C SER A 285 -7.50 15.43 -3.76
N PHE A 286 -6.61 15.24 -2.80
CA PHE A 286 -5.64 14.15 -2.81
C PHE A 286 -5.48 13.55 -1.40
N PRO A 287 -6.50 12.79 -0.92
CA PRO A 287 -6.62 12.40 0.48
C PRO A 287 -5.58 11.39 0.94
N ASP A 288 -4.98 10.65 0.03
CA ASP A 288 -3.92 9.66 0.22
C ASP A 288 -2.51 10.25 0.04
N SER A 289 -2.40 11.57 -0.15
CA SER A 289 -1.11 12.26 -0.28
C SER A 289 -0.41 12.48 1.06
N TYR A 290 0.92 12.59 1.00
CA TYR A 290 1.78 12.91 2.14
C TYR A 290 1.50 14.28 2.79
N VAL A 291 0.73 15.17 2.14
CA VAL A 291 0.30 16.45 2.74
C VAL A 291 -1.07 16.37 3.41
N ALA A 292 -1.90 15.37 3.12
CA ALA A 292 -3.24 15.26 3.69
C ALA A 292 -3.22 15.11 5.22
N ALA A 293 -2.26 14.36 5.77
CA ALA A 293 -2.01 14.28 7.20
C ALA A 293 -1.83 15.67 7.84
N LYS A 294 -0.99 16.51 7.21
CA LYS A 294 -0.74 17.89 7.66
C LYS A 294 -1.99 18.75 7.54
N CYS A 295 -2.82 18.54 6.51
CA CYS A 295 -4.10 19.24 6.39
C CYS A 295 -5.02 18.91 7.57
N HIS A 296 -5.15 17.63 7.94
CA HIS A 296 -5.96 17.20 9.10
C HIS A 296 -5.43 17.77 10.41
N GLN A 297 -4.11 17.71 10.65
CA GLN A 297 -3.48 18.32 11.83
C GLN A 297 -3.74 19.82 11.93
N ARG A 298 -3.63 20.56 10.81
CA ARG A 298 -3.89 22.00 10.79
C ARG A 298 -5.37 22.32 10.98
N ARG A 299 -6.26 21.54 10.38
CA ARG A 299 -7.72 21.65 10.58
C ARG A 299 -8.09 21.43 12.05
N ALA A 300 -7.51 20.44 12.72
CA ALA A 300 -7.71 20.23 14.16
C ALA A 300 -7.32 21.47 14.99
N VAL A 301 -6.13 22.04 14.75
CA VAL A 301 -5.67 23.26 15.44
C VAL A 301 -6.62 24.44 15.20
N ILE A 302 -7.15 24.59 13.98
CA ILE A 302 -8.10 25.66 13.67
C ILE A 302 -9.43 25.44 14.40
N LEU A 303 -9.97 24.22 14.38
CA LEU A 303 -11.22 23.87 15.04
C LEU A 303 -11.15 24.15 16.55
N ASP A 304 -10.06 23.76 17.20
CA ASP A 304 -9.83 24.02 18.62
C ASP A 304 -9.84 25.53 18.93
N LYS A 305 -9.13 26.34 18.14
CA LYS A 305 -9.14 27.81 18.26
C LYS A 305 -10.51 28.45 18.01
N LEU A 306 -11.40 27.76 17.30
CA LEU A 306 -12.77 28.19 17.05
C LEU A 306 -13.76 27.64 18.09
N GLY A 307 -13.29 26.97 19.15
CA GLY A 307 -14.12 26.39 20.21
C GLY A 307 -14.83 25.10 19.81
N LYS A 308 -14.38 24.43 18.73
CA LYS A 308 -14.93 23.18 18.20
C LYS A 308 -14.09 21.98 18.63
N THR A 309 -14.01 21.75 19.93
CA THR A 309 -13.08 20.78 20.54
C THR A 309 -13.38 19.34 20.12
N GLU A 310 -14.64 18.95 19.97
CA GLU A 310 -14.99 17.60 19.55
C GLU A 310 -14.52 17.31 18.12
N GLU A 311 -14.82 18.21 17.18
CA GLU A 311 -14.36 18.07 15.79
C GLU A 311 -12.83 18.16 15.70
N ALA A 312 -12.18 18.98 16.53
CA ALA A 312 -10.72 19.04 16.60
C ALA A 312 -10.10 17.70 17.04
N ASN A 313 -10.71 17.03 18.03
CA ASN A 313 -10.28 15.71 18.49
C ASN A 313 -10.47 14.65 17.40
N GLN A 314 -11.62 14.67 16.69
CA GLN A 314 -11.87 13.76 15.56
C GLN A 314 -10.84 13.93 14.44
N GLU A 315 -10.48 15.18 14.10
CA GLU A 315 -9.46 15.46 13.09
C GLU A 315 -8.06 15.05 13.53
N SER A 316 -7.73 15.24 14.81
CA SER A 316 -6.45 14.80 15.38
C SER A 316 -6.33 13.27 15.37
N GLN A 317 -7.39 12.58 15.79
CA GLN A 317 -7.44 11.12 15.80
C GLN A 317 -7.37 10.55 14.37
N ARG A 318 -8.03 11.19 13.40
CA ARG A 318 -7.90 10.81 11.99
C ARG A 318 -6.47 10.96 11.52
N ALA A 319 -5.83 12.09 11.81
CA ALA A 319 -4.46 12.33 11.41
C ALA A 319 -3.50 11.27 11.99
N SER A 320 -3.70 10.83 13.24
CA SER A 320 -2.84 9.83 13.88
C SER A 320 -3.12 8.40 13.43
N GLU A 321 -4.39 8.02 13.25
CA GLU A 321 -4.74 6.63 12.96
C GLU A 321 -4.71 6.30 11.46
N PHE A 322 -4.93 7.29 10.59
CA PHE A 322 -5.05 7.06 9.14
C PHE A 322 -3.79 7.43 8.36
N TYR A 323 -2.83 8.14 8.96
CA TYR A 323 -1.62 8.58 8.26
C TYR A 323 -0.38 8.24 9.07
N VAL A 324 0.39 7.28 8.58
CA VAL A 324 1.55 6.75 9.29
C VAL A 324 2.81 7.39 8.71
N THR A 325 3.60 8.01 9.59
CA THR A 325 4.88 8.63 9.20
C THR A 325 6.05 7.69 9.43
N LEU A 326 7.00 7.67 8.49
CA LEU A 326 8.26 6.93 8.63
C LEU A 326 9.18 7.46 9.74
N SER A 327 8.99 8.69 10.23
CA SER A 327 10.00 9.42 10.99
C SER A 327 10.07 9.14 12.49
N GLU A 328 9.31 8.18 13.04
CA GLU A 328 9.23 7.99 14.50
C GLU A 328 9.19 6.53 14.99
N LYS A 329 9.51 5.51 14.17
CA LYS A 329 9.50 4.10 14.61
C LYS A 329 10.62 3.26 14.01
#